data_AF-A0A2N2VT14-F1
#
_entry.id   AF-A0A2N2VT14-F1
#
_cell.length_a   1.000
_cell.length_b   1.000
_cell.length_c   1.000
_cell.angle_alpha   90.00
_cell.angle_beta   90.00
_cell.angle_gamma   90.00
#
_symmetry.space_group_name_H-M   'P 1'
#
loop_
_entity.id
_entity.type
_entity.pdbx_description
1 polymer ?
#
loop_
_entity_poly.entity_id
_entity_poly.type
_entity_poly.pdbx_seq_one_letter_code
_entity_poly.pdbx_strand_id
1 'polypeptide(L)'
;DKYDMLKGLKKGGTFLLNSIWNAEETVNRLPDYMKKYLAENEIKFYIINATEIAEEIGLGGRTNTIMQSTFFKISGVIPYELAVEQMKKAVVKSFGRKGEEIVKMNNAAIDKGGEVIRVEVPAEWKKLVPAKNVDTRVLPDFIRNVVEPINAMKGDDLPVSAFIDREDGTFPAGTTEYEKRGIAVTVPKWVHENCIQCNQCAYVCPHACIRPFLIDKEEMKNLPEGTPTLNAIPKSFDGLQFRIQLSPLDCTGCGNCIDVCPAKTKALEFDTLDNQMDQDNLWNIISKSVTYKDTIVPKEQNVKNSQFAQPLFEFSGACSGCGETPYIKLVTQLYGDRMMVANATGCSSIYGGSAPSTPYTVNAKGEGPAWANSLFEDNAEYGFGMATGVSKLRNRIAERMDQIIKGDFNA
;
A
#
# COMPACT_ATOMS: atom_id res chain seq x y z
N ASP A 1 0.29 13.82 11.10
CA ASP A 1 0.60 14.07 9.68
C ASP A 1 -0.48 13.67 8.70
N LYS A 2 -0.88 12.39 8.61
CA LYS A 2 -1.85 11.95 7.59
C LYS A 2 -3.29 12.42 7.84
N TYR A 3 -3.72 12.37 9.10
CA TYR A 3 -5.07 12.75 9.52
C TYR A 3 -5.03 13.83 10.60
N ASP A 4 -6.09 14.65 10.64
CA ASP A 4 -6.32 15.56 11.77
C ASP A 4 -6.93 14.80 12.95
N MET A 5 -6.09 14.05 13.66
CA MET A 5 -6.48 13.22 14.80
C MET A 5 -7.02 14.01 15.99
N LEU A 6 -6.79 15.34 16.03
CA LEU A 6 -7.21 16.22 17.12
C LEU A 6 -8.49 17.00 16.78
N LYS A 7 -9.01 16.88 15.55
CA LYS A 7 -10.23 17.57 15.11
C LYS A 7 -11.40 17.31 16.07
N GLY A 8 -11.90 18.38 16.69
CA GLY A 8 -13.04 18.32 17.63
C GLY A 8 -12.69 17.89 19.06
N LEU A 9 -11.42 17.67 19.40
CA LEU A 9 -10.99 17.33 20.76
C LEU A 9 -11.18 18.54 21.70
N LYS A 10 -11.99 18.38 22.74
CA LYS A 10 -12.29 19.47 23.69
C LYS A 10 -11.08 19.85 24.56
N LYS A 11 -11.07 21.10 25.04
CA LYS A 11 -10.14 21.56 26.08
C LYS A 11 -10.17 20.64 27.31
N GLY A 12 -8.99 20.27 27.83
CA GLY A 12 -8.83 19.34 28.95
C GLY A 12 -9.10 17.87 28.60
N GLY A 13 -9.32 17.57 27.31
CA GLY A 13 -9.58 16.23 26.81
C GLY A 13 -8.35 15.31 26.91
N THR A 14 -8.56 14.03 26.58
CA THR A 14 -7.51 13.00 26.63
C THR A 14 -7.15 12.56 25.21
N PHE A 15 -5.85 12.49 24.92
CA PHE A 15 -5.31 11.94 23.68
C PHE A 15 -4.40 10.75 23.99
N LEU A 16 -4.65 9.62 23.34
CA LEU A 16 -3.87 8.39 23.47
C LEU A 16 -3.24 8.05 22.13
N LEU A 17 -1.92 7.85 22.12
CA LEU A 17 -1.16 7.44 20.95
C LEU A 17 -0.55 6.04 21.18
N ASN A 18 -0.82 5.11 20.26
CA ASN A 18 -0.11 3.84 20.19
C ASN A 18 1.06 3.95 19.20
N SER A 19 2.28 3.68 19.64
CA SER A 19 3.47 3.70 18.79
C SER A 19 4.60 2.86 19.37
N ILE A 20 5.59 2.49 18.55
CA ILE A 20 6.83 1.84 18.99
C ILE A 20 7.83 2.80 19.67
N TRP A 21 7.47 4.09 19.75
CA TRP A 21 8.35 5.14 20.25
C TRP A 21 8.22 5.29 21.76
N ASN A 22 9.35 5.56 22.41
CA ASN A 22 9.36 5.99 23.80
C ASN A 22 8.87 7.45 23.92
N ALA A 23 8.78 7.97 25.15
CA ALA A 23 8.26 9.31 25.41
C ALA A 23 9.09 10.42 24.74
N GLU A 24 10.43 10.32 24.79
CA GLU A 24 11.34 11.29 24.18
C GLU A 24 11.16 11.30 22.66
N GLU A 25 11.21 10.13 22.04
CA GLU A 25 11.07 10.00 20.59
C GLU A 25 9.68 10.41 20.10
N THR A 26 8.63 10.14 20.88
CA THR A 26 7.27 10.62 20.58
C THR A 26 7.22 12.15 20.55
N VAL A 27 7.85 12.81 21.53
CA VAL A 27 7.93 14.28 21.56
C VAL A 27 8.72 14.79 20.35
N ASN A 28 9.81 14.14 19.97
CA ASN A 28 10.61 14.55 18.80
C ASN A 28 9.82 14.43 17.50
N ARG A 29 9.02 13.37 17.34
CA ARG A 29 8.27 13.08 16.11
C ARG A 29 6.93 13.79 16.00
N LEU A 30 6.35 14.24 17.11
CA LEU A 30 5.06 14.93 17.06
C LEU A 30 5.16 16.23 16.24
N PRO A 31 4.23 16.48 15.31
CA PRO A 31 4.22 17.70 14.52
C PRO A 31 3.96 18.94 15.39
N ASP A 32 4.57 20.07 15.02
CA ASP A 32 4.44 21.31 15.78
C ASP A 32 3.00 21.81 15.91
N TYR A 33 2.17 21.59 14.88
CA TYR A 33 0.75 21.94 14.95
C TYR A 33 0.00 21.11 16.01
N MET A 34 0.33 19.82 16.16
CA MET A 34 -0.24 18.97 17.21
C MET A 34 0.28 19.40 18.58
N LYS A 35 1.60 19.59 18.73
CA LYS A 35 2.22 20.07 19.98
C LYS A 35 1.55 21.36 20.46
N LYS A 36 1.40 22.34 19.57
CA LYS A 36 0.71 23.59 19.87
C LYS A 36 -0.73 23.36 20.33
N TYR A 37 -1.50 22.56 19.60
CA TYR A 37 -2.88 22.24 19.95
C TYR A 37 -2.99 21.60 21.34
N LEU A 38 -2.15 20.60 21.62
CA LEU A 38 -2.13 19.89 22.90
C LEU A 38 -1.90 20.86 24.07
N ALA A 39 -0.97 21.81 23.91
CA ALA A 39 -0.66 22.78 24.95
C ALA A 39 -1.73 23.87 25.10
N GLU A 40 -2.22 24.45 24.00
CA GLU A 40 -3.28 25.47 24.01
C GLU A 40 -4.57 24.96 24.64
N ASN A 41 -4.90 23.69 24.39
CA ASN A 41 -6.12 23.06 24.87
C ASN A 41 -5.91 22.24 26.16
N GLU A 42 -4.74 22.30 26.80
CA GLU A 42 -4.45 21.60 28.06
C GLU A 42 -4.78 20.09 27.99
N ILE A 43 -4.42 19.45 26.88
CA ILE A 43 -4.74 18.05 26.60
C ILE A 43 -3.91 17.12 27.47
N LYS A 44 -4.56 16.09 28.03
CA LYS A 44 -3.91 15.00 28.75
C LYS A 44 -3.38 14.00 27.73
N PHE A 45 -2.08 14.01 27.50
CA PHE A 45 -1.45 13.16 26.48
C PHE A 45 -0.87 11.88 27.09
N TYR A 46 -1.20 10.74 26.48
CA TYR A 46 -0.78 9.40 26.90
C TYR A 46 -0.21 8.61 25.72
N ILE A 47 0.76 7.76 26.00
CA ILE A 47 1.35 6.84 25.02
C ILE A 47 1.38 5.41 25.54
N ILE A 48 1.35 4.46 24.62
CA ILE A 48 1.56 3.03 24.89
C ILE A 48 2.22 2.36 23.68
N ASN A 49 3.10 1.39 23.90
CA ASN A 49 3.62 0.51 22.84
C ASN A 49 2.84 -0.81 22.84
N ALA A 50 1.62 -0.78 22.32
CA ALA A 50 0.78 -1.98 22.30
C ALA A 50 1.31 -3.07 21.36
N THR A 51 2.14 -2.72 20.38
CA THR A 51 2.76 -3.67 19.44
C THR A 51 3.76 -4.56 20.16
N GLU A 52 4.72 -3.96 20.86
CA GLU A 52 5.72 -4.70 21.65
C GLU A 52 5.04 -5.55 22.75
N ILE A 53 4.08 -4.96 23.47
CA ILE A 53 3.31 -5.70 24.48
C ILE A 53 2.61 -6.92 23.87
N ALA A 54 2.01 -6.79 22.69
CA ALA A 54 1.31 -7.89 22.04
C ALA A 54 2.28 -8.98 21.55
N GLU A 55 3.47 -8.61 21.07
CA GLU A 55 4.51 -9.55 20.68
C GLU A 55 5.07 -10.32 21.87
N GLU A 56 5.41 -9.65 22.97
CA GLU A 56 5.93 -10.28 24.19
C GLU A 56 4.94 -11.28 24.81
N ILE A 57 3.64 -10.97 24.74
CA ILE A 57 2.57 -11.85 25.25
C ILE A 57 2.24 -12.98 24.25
N GLY A 58 2.70 -12.89 23.00
CA GLY A 58 2.44 -13.85 21.93
C GLY A 58 1.12 -13.63 21.19
N LEU A 59 0.46 -12.48 21.36
CA LEU A 59 -0.75 -12.10 20.62
C LEU A 59 -0.46 -11.65 19.18
N GLY A 60 0.82 -11.57 18.79
CA GLY A 60 1.27 -11.05 17.50
C GLY A 60 0.86 -9.58 17.36
N GLY A 61 0.34 -9.18 16.20
CA GLY A 61 -0.11 -7.79 15.97
C GLY A 61 -1.46 -7.39 16.60
N ARG A 62 -2.02 -8.18 17.53
CA ARG A 62 -3.37 -7.91 18.09
C ARG A 62 -3.29 -7.00 19.32
N THR A 63 -3.49 -5.70 19.10
CA THR A 63 -3.40 -4.67 20.13
C THR A 63 -4.74 -4.29 20.79
N ASN A 64 -5.86 -4.84 20.31
CA ASN A 64 -7.22 -4.44 20.71
C ASN A 64 -7.49 -4.52 22.22
N THR A 65 -7.14 -5.63 22.87
CA THR A 65 -7.37 -5.85 24.31
C THR A 65 -6.52 -4.89 25.15
N ILE A 66 -5.29 -4.62 24.72
CA ILE A 66 -4.37 -3.69 25.37
C ILE A 66 -4.95 -2.28 25.30
N MET A 67 -5.30 -1.81 24.09
CA MET A 67 -5.87 -0.49 23.86
C MET A 67 -7.21 -0.27 24.59
N GLN A 68 -8.04 -1.32 24.69
CA GLN A 68 -9.28 -1.27 25.45
C GLN A 68 -9.03 -1.09 26.96
N SER A 69 -8.06 -1.82 27.53
CA SER A 69 -7.68 -1.66 28.94
C SER A 69 -7.14 -0.24 29.20
N THR A 70 -6.26 0.24 28.30
CA THR A 70 -5.73 1.60 28.36
C THR A 70 -6.83 2.66 28.31
N PHE A 71 -7.83 2.49 27.44
CA PHE A 71 -8.99 3.39 27.39
C PHE A 71 -9.72 3.48 28.74
N PHE A 72 -10.02 2.36 29.39
CA PHE A 72 -10.67 2.39 30.71
C PHE A 72 -9.80 3.04 31.77
N LYS A 73 -8.48 2.83 31.72
CA LYS A 73 -7.53 3.46 32.64
C LYS A 73 -7.55 4.98 32.56
N ILE A 74 -7.56 5.54 31.36
CA ILE A 74 -7.38 6.99 31.13
C ILE A 74 -8.70 7.76 30.98
N SER A 75 -9.79 7.10 30.60
CA SER A 75 -11.10 7.75 30.43
C SER A 75 -11.78 8.04 31.77
N GLY A 76 -11.59 7.19 32.77
CA GLY A 76 -12.25 7.31 34.07
C GLY A 76 -13.77 7.15 34.00
N VAL A 77 -14.31 6.54 32.94
CA VAL A 77 -15.77 6.34 32.77
C VAL A 77 -16.35 5.42 33.85
N ILE A 78 -15.54 4.47 34.34
CA ILE A 78 -15.81 3.60 35.48
C ILE A 78 -14.51 3.39 36.27
N PRO A 79 -14.55 2.93 37.54
CA PRO A 79 -13.35 2.55 38.28
C PRO A 79 -12.53 1.51 37.51
N TYR A 80 -11.21 1.69 37.47
CA TYR A 80 -10.33 0.86 36.64
C TYR A 80 -10.33 -0.61 37.10
N GLU A 81 -10.40 -0.85 38.40
CA GLU A 81 -10.45 -2.20 38.98
C GLU A 81 -11.71 -2.94 38.53
N LEU A 82 -12.84 -2.24 38.47
CA LEU A 82 -14.10 -2.78 37.95
C LEU A 82 -13.98 -3.07 36.44
N ALA A 83 -13.36 -2.17 35.68
CA ALA A 83 -13.14 -2.38 34.25
C ALA A 83 -12.31 -3.65 33.98
N VAL A 84 -11.18 -3.81 34.69
CA VAL A 84 -10.31 -5.00 34.58
C VAL A 84 -11.08 -6.27 34.93
N GLU A 85 -11.86 -6.26 36.01
CA GLU A 85 -12.69 -7.41 36.40
C GLU A 85 -13.68 -7.81 35.28
N GLN A 86 -14.42 -6.83 34.73
CA GLN A 86 -15.41 -7.09 33.70
C GLN A 86 -14.77 -7.53 32.37
N MET A 87 -13.63 -6.94 31.99
CA MET A 87 -12.87 -7.35 30.81
C MET A 87 -12.40 -8.80 30.94
N LYS A 88 -11.82 -9.20 32.08
CA LYS A 88 -11.39 -10.58 32.31
C LYS A 88 -12.57 -11.57 32.26
N LYS A 89 -13.73 -11.21 32.81
CA LYS A 89 -14.97 -12.01 32.66
C LYS A 89 -15.40 -12.15 31.19
N ALA A 90 -15.34 -11.06 30.42
CA ALA A 90 -15.68 -11.08 28.99
C ALA A 90 -14.69 -11.92 28.16
N VAL A 91 -13.40 -11.91 28.51
CA VAL A 91 -12.38 -12.77 27.90
C VAL A 91 -12.71 -14.25 28.11
N VAL A 92 -13.05 -14.67 29.32
CA VAL A 92 -13.43 -16.07 29.60
C VAL A 92 -14.68 -16.46 28.80
N LYS A 93 -15.70 -15.60 28.76
CA LYS A 93 -16.92 -15.86 27.98
C LYS A 93 -16.65 -16.01 26.48
N SER A 94 -15.78 -15.17 25.93
CA SER A 94 -15.54 -15.09 24.48
C SER A 94 -14.49 -16.10 23.98
N PHE A 95 -13.46 -16.35 24.78
CA PHE A 95 -12.28 -17.13 24.41
C PHE A 95 -12.10 -18.41 25.22
N GLY A 96 -12.93 -18.69 26.23
CA GLY A 96 -12.83 -19.91 27.04
C GLY A 96 -12.89 -21.19 26.21
N ARG A 97 -13.62 -21.19 25.08
CA ARG A 97 -13.67 -22.32 24.14
C ARG A 97 -12.40 -22.48 23.29
N LYS A 98 -11.55 -21.47 23.21
CA LYS A 98 -10.30 -21.50 22.41
C LYS A 98 -9.09 -22.01 23.19
N GLY A 99 -9.26 -22.31 24.47
CA GLY A 99 -8.21 -22.86 25.34
C GLY A 99 -7.70 -21.85 26.38
N GLU A 100 -7.16 -22.39 27.46
CA GLU A 100 -6.73 -21.61 28.62
C GLU A 100 -5.56 -20.67 28.32
N GLU A 101 -4.64 -21.08 27.44
CA GLU A 101 -3.50 -20.24 27.05
C GLU A 101 -3.95 -18.94 26.36
N ILE A 102 -4.94 -18.99 25.47
CA ILE A 102 -5.49 -17.77 24.83
C ILE A 102 -6.16 -16.87 25.87
N VAL A 103 -6.83 -17.44 26.87
CA VAL A 103 -7.42 -16.67 27.98
C VAL A 103 -6.33 -16.01 28.83
N LYS A 104 -5.25 -16.73 29.17
CA LYS A 104 -4.10 -16.19 29.91
C LYS A 104 -3.44 -15.04 29.16
N MET A 105 -3.18 -15.20 27.87
CA MET A 105 -2.58 -14.16 27.03
C MET A 105 -3.45 -12.89 27.01
N ASN A 106 -4.77 -13.02 26.84
CA ASN A 106 -5.66 -11.86 26.86
C ASN A 106 -5.75 -11.21 28.24
N ASN A 107 -5.72 -12.00 29.33
CA ASN A 107 -5.68 -11.44 30.68
C ASN A 107 -4.38 -10.67 30.93
N ALA A 108 -3.23 -11.19 30.49
CA ALA A 108 -1.96 -10.49 30.55
C ALA A 108 -1.99 -9.18 29.74
N ALA A 109 -2.66 -9.18 28.59
CA ALA A 109 -2.83 -7.98 27.77
C ALA A 109 -3.70 -6.91 28.46
N ILE A 110 -4.73 -7.32 29.21
CA ILE A 110 -5.52 -6.41 30.05
C ILE A 110 -4.63 -5.78 31.13
N ASP A 111 -3.84 -6.61 31.81
CA ASP A 111 -2.99 -6.16 32.91
C ASP A 111 -1.92 -5.17 32.42
N LYS A 112 -1.18 -5.51 31.35
CA LYS A 112 -0.19 -4.63 30.73
C LYS A 112 -0.79 -3.38 30.08
N GLY A 113 -2.04 -3.42 29.61
CA GLY A 113 -2.71 -2.23 29.08
C GLY A 113 -2.93 -1.11 30.11
N GLY A 114 -2.79 -1.41 31.40
CA GLY A 114 -2.78 -0.42 32.48
C GLY A 114 -1.47 0.37 32.61
N GLU A 115 -0.38 -0.09 31.99
CA GLU A 115 0.97 0.49 32.05
C GLU A 115 1.16 1.65 31.06
N VAL A 116 0.11 2.46 30.88
CA VAL A 116 0.13 3.61 30.00
C VAL A 116 1.00 4.74 30.58
N ILE A 117 1.79 5.37 29.72
CA ILE A 117 2.70 6.45 30.12
C ILE A 117 2.01 7.78 29.84
N ARG A 118 1.96 8.67 30.84
CA ARG A 118 1.56 10.06 30.63
C ARG A 118 2.76 10.84 30.11
N VAL A 119 2.57 11.56 29.01
CA VAL A 119 3.57 12.47 28.46
C VAL A 119 3.26 13.88 28.93
N GLU A 120 4.25 14.54 29.53
CA GLU A 120 4.12 15.94 29.91
C GLU A 120 4.01 16.82 28.67
N VAL A 121 3.08 17.78 28.70
CA VAL A 121 2.83 18.72 27.60
C VAL A 121 3.35 20.10 28.05
N PRO A 122 4.54 20.52 27.61
CA PRO A 122 5.15 21.75 28.08
C PRO A 122 4.36 22.99 27.65
N ALA A 123 4.27 23.98 28.52
CA ALA A 123 3.54 25.22 28.25
C ALA A 123 4.19 26.04 27.10
N GLU A 124 5.50 25.90 26.89
CA GLU A 124 6.20 26.55 25.78
C GLU A 124 5.69 26.13 24.40
N TRP A 125 5.05 24.96 24.25
CA TRP A 125 4.51 24.53 22.96
C TRP A 125 3.41 25.46 22.42
N LYS A 126 2.75 26.25 23.29
CA LYS A 126 1.81 27.30 22.87
C LYS A 126 2.47 28.36 21.97
N LYS A 127 3.79 28.56 22.13
CA LYS A 127 4.57 29.55 21.37
C LYS A 127 5.11 29.00 20.05
N LEU A 128 4.93 27.71 19.77
CA LEU A 128 5.34 27.13 18.51
C LEU A 128 4.63 27.83 17.35
N VAL A 129 5.38 28.04 16.27
CA VAL A 129 4.87 28.53 15.00
C VAL A 129 4.98 27.34 14.04
N PRO A 130 3.88 26.59 13.81
CA PRO A 130 3.92 25.43 12.95
C PRO A 130 4.41 25.83 11.56
N ALA A 131 5.42 25.13 11.05
CA ALA A 131 5.88 25.33 9.69
C ALA A 131 4.72 25.06 8.72
N LYS A 132 4.55 25.97 7.74
CA LYS A 132 3.72 25.66 6.58
C LYS A 132 4.53 24.70 5.70
N ASN A 133 4.21 23.41 5.76
CA ASN A 133 4.75 22.46 4.80
C ASN A 133 4.17 22.82 3.42
N VAL A 134 5.02 23.37 2.56
CA VAL A 134 4.68 23.57 1.16
C VAL A 134 4.94 22.25 0.47
N ASP A 135 3.89 21.62 -0.05
CA ASP A 135 4.05 20.45 -0.89
C ASP A 135 4.70 20.87 -2.21
N THR A 136 5.93 20.41 -2.43
CA THR A 136 6.72 20.70 -3.63
C THR A 136 6.54 19.63 -4.72
N ARG A 137 5.73 18.60 -4.47
CA ARG A 137 5.50 17.53 -5.44
C ARG A 137 4.73 18.06 -6.65
N VAL A 138 5.16 17.62 -7.82
CA VAL A 138 4.41 17.78 -9.08
C VAL A 138 3.45 16.59 -9.17
N LEU A 139 2.19 16.84 -8.81
CA LEU A 139 1.12 15.86 -8.83
C LEU A 139 0.09 16.22 -9.90
N PRO A 140 -0.52 15.23 -10.58
CA PRO A 140 -1.67 15.49 -11.44
C PRO A 140 -2.79 16.17 -10.66
N ASP A 141 -3.54 17.06 -11.33
CA ASP A 141 -4.61 17.85 -10.69
C ASP A 141 -5.65 16.95 -10.01
N PHE A 142 -6.01 15.82 -10.62
CA PHE A 142 -6.96 14.88 -10.03
C PHE A 142 -6.45 14.28 -8.71
N ILE A 143 -5.15 13.97 -8.63
CA ILE A 143 -4.54 13.45 -7.39
C ILE A 143 -4.62 14.51 -6.29
N ARG A 144 -4.16 15.72 -6.58
CA ARG A 144 -4.10 16.83 -5.64
C ARG A 144 -5.48 17.29 -5.16
N ASN A 145 -6.44 17.42 -6.09
CA ASN A 145 -7.70 18.10 -5.84
C ASN A 145 -8.85 17.17 -5.47
N VAL A 146 -8.74 15.85 -5.75
CA VAL A 146 -9.81 14.86 -5.47
C VAL A 146 -9.30 13.72 -4.60
N VAL A 147 -8.24 13.03 -5.04
CA VAL A 147 -7.74 11.82 -4.35
C VAL A 147 -7.21 12.15 -2.94
N GLU A 148 -6.32 13.13 -2.82
CA GLU A 148 -5.71 13.51 -1.54
C GLU A 148 -6.74 14.02 -0.51
N PRO A 149 -7.70 14.90 -0.86
CA PRO A 149 -8.77 15.28 0.07
C PRO A 149 -9.61 14.11 0.56
N ILE A 150 -10.00 13.17 -0.32
CA ILE A 150 -10.76 11.98 0.07
C ILE A 150 -9.91 11.12 1.03
N ASN A 151 -8.65 10.86 0.68
CA ASN A 151 -7.73 10.09 1.51
C ASN A 151 -7.41 10.78 2.84
N ALA A 152 -7.53 12.11 2.93
CA ALA A 152 -7.38 12.89 4.16
C ALA A 152 -8.67 12.95 5.01
N MET A 153 -9.69 12.16 4.70
CA MET A 153 -11.02 12.18 5.35
C MET A 153 -11.73 13.53 5.20
N LYS A 154 -11.56 14.18 4.05
CA LYS A 154 -12.19 15.46 3.67
C LYS A 154 -12.96 15.36 2.36
N GLY A 155 -13.38 14.15 1.98
CA GLY A 155 -14.16 13.92 0.76
C GLY A 155 -15.50 14.68 0.76
N ASP A 156 -16.16 14.78 1.92
CA ASP A 156 -17.40 15.54 2.09
C ASP A 156 -17.25 17.05 1.86
N ASP A 157 -16.03 17.59 1.95
CA ASP A 157 -15.74 19.00 1.68
C ASP A 157 -15.66 19.29 0.17
N LEU A 158 -15.62 18.27 -0.69
CA LEU A 158 -15.53 18.44 -2.14
C LEU A 158 -16.89 18.88 -2.72
N PRO A 159 -16.95 20.01 -3.45
CA PRO A 159 -18.18 20.41 -4.14
C PRO A 159 -18.47 19.47 -5.32
N VAL A 160 -19.73 19.45 -5.78
CA VAL A 160 -20.12 18.71 -7.00
C VAL A 160 -19.25 19.11 -8.21
N SER A 161 -18.83 20.38 -8.29
CA SER A 161 -17.95 20.89 -9.35
C SER A 161 -16.55 20.27 -9.36
N ALA A 162 -16.13 19.56 -8.31
CA ALA A 162 -14.88 18.81 -8.30
C ALA A 162 -14.88 17.62 -9.29
N PHE A 163 -16.06 17.23 -9.79
CA PHE A 163 -16.28 16.10 -10.68
C PHE A 163 -16.73 16.52 -12.09
N ILE A 164 -16.51 17.78 -12.48
CA ILE A 164 -16.69 18.22 -13.88
C ILE A 164 -15.79 17.38 -14.81
N ASP A 165 -16.30 17.07 -16.00
CA ASP A 165 -15.70 16.18 -17.00
C ASP A 165 -15.63 14.70 -16.57
N ARG A 166 -16.38 14.33 -15.51
CA ARG A 166 -16.53 12.96 -14.96
C ARG A 166 -17.97 12.68 -14.55
N GLU A 167 -18.92 13.23 -15.29
CA GLU A 167 -20.35 13.10 -15.03
C GLU A 167 -20.83 11.64 -15.10
N ASP A 168 -20.10 10.80 -15.83
CA ASP A 168 -20.33 9.36 -15.97
C ASP A 168 -19.71 8.51 -14.85
N GLY A 169 -18.97 9.15 -13.92
CA GLY A 169 -18.27 8.46 -12.84
C GLY A 169 -16.93 7.83 -13.24
N THR A 170 -16.37 8.17 -14.40
CA THR A 170 -15.07 7.65 -14.85
C THR A 170 -13.90 8.24 -14.03
N PHE A 171 -13.02 7.36 -13.53
CA PHE A 171 -11.80 7.74 -12.80
C PHE A 171 -10.55 7.43 -13.62
N PRO A 172 -9.47 8.23 -13.50
CA PRO A 172 -8.21 7.92 -14.16
C PRO A 172 -7.58 6.65 -13.57
N ALA A 173 -6.78 5.97 -14.40
CA ALA A 173 -5.97 4.83 -13.99
C ALA A 173 -4.77 5.27 -13.12
N GLY A 174 -4.28 4.36 -12.29
CA GLY A 174 -2.99 4.46 -11.59
C GLY A 174 -2.97 5.43 -10.41
N THR A 175 -4.10 5.71 -9.76
CA THR A 175 -4.09 6.65 -8.61
C THR A 175 -3.45 6.05 -7.36
N THR A 176 -3.35 4.72 -7.26
CA THR A 176 -2.74 4.05 -6.10
C THR A 176 -1.23 4.31 -5.96
N GLU A 177 -0.53 4.65 -7.04
CA GLU A 177 0.91 5.00 -7.02
C GLU A 177 1.22 6.14 -6.02
N TYR A 178 0.26 7.04 -5.82
CA TYR A 178 0.42 8.24 -5.01
C TYR A 178 0.08 8.04 -3.53
N GLU A 179 -0.45 6.88 -3.13
CA GLU A 179 -0.96 6.69 -1.77
C GLU A 179 0.15 6.49 -0.73
N LYS A 180 1.19 5.71 -1.07
CA LYS A 180 2.35 5.43 -0.21
C LYS A 180 1.95 5.22 1.26
N ARG A 181 1.07 4.22 1.46
CA ARG A 181 0.29 4.04 2.70
C ARG A 181 1.17 3.81 3.94
N GLY A 182 2.28 3.11 3.80
CA GLY A 182 3.25 2.85 4.88
C GLY A 182 2.63 2.11 6.06
N ILE A 183 1.83 1.07 5.79
CA ILE A 183 1.05 0.37 6.82
C ILE A 183 1.74 -0.86 7.40
N ALA A 184 2.81 -1.34 6.77
CA ALA A 184 3.55 -2.49 7.25
C ALA A 184 4.44 -2.13 8.45
N VAL A 185 4.48 -3.01 9.45
CA VAL A 185 5.43 -2.89 10.58
C VAL A 185 6.82 -3.31 10.13
N THR A 186 6.89 -4.43 9.40
CA THR A 186 8.12 -4.96 8.82
C THR A 186 7.96 -5.16 7.31
N VAL A 187 9.05 -4.98 6.58
CA VAL A 187 9.10 -5.13 5.12
C VAL A 187 10.31 -5.99 4.70
N PRO A 188 10.29 -6.60 3.50
CA PRO A 188 11.39 -7.43 3.02
C PRO A 188 12.65 -6.61 2.69
N LYS A 189 13.76 -6.91 3.32
CA LYS A 189 15.09 -6.41 2.97
C LYS A 189 15.78 -7.37 1.99
N TRP A 190 16.31 -6.85 0.89
CA TRP A 190 17.03 -7.65 -0.11
C TRP A 190 18.49 -7.94 0.31
N VAL A 191 18.81 -9.23 0.45
CA VAL A 191 20.16 -9.74 0.71
C VAL A 191 20.73 -10.27 -0.61
N HIS A 192 21.37 -9.37 -1.34
CA HIS A 192 21.76 -9.56 -2.75
C HIS A 192 22.76 -10.71 -2.95
N GLU A 193 23.65 -10.96 -2.00
CA GLU A 193 24.66 -12.02 -2.02
C GLU A 193 24.04 -13.42 -2.10
N ASN A 194 22.82 -13.58 -1.58
CA ASN A 194 22.09 -14.84 -1.57
C ASN A 194 21.15 -14.99 -2.78
N CYS A 195 21.00 -13.95 -3.59
CA CYS A 195 19.96 -13.89 -4.62
C CYS A 195 20.35 -14.65 -5.89
N ILE A 196 19.52 -15.63 -6.26
CA ILE A 196 19.70 -16.42 -7.49
C ILE A 196 18.97 -15.84 -8.73
N GLN A 197 18.43 -14.62 -8.63
CA GLN A 197 17.76 -13.88 -9.73
C GLN A 197 16.59 -14.66 -10.38
N CYS A 198 15.74 -15.31 -9.59
CA CYS A 198 14.63 -16.13 -10.10
C CYS A 198 13.29 -15.38 -10.29
N ASN A 199 13.18 -14.16 -9.76
CA ASN A 199 11.99 -13.29 -9.75
C ASN A 199 10.73 -13.87 -9.08
N GLN A 200 10.80 -15.01 -8.37
CA GLN A 200 9.63 -15.58 -7.70
C GLN A 200 9.04 -14.64 -6.64
N CYS A 201 9.88 -13.88 -5.94
CA CYS A 201 9.44 -12.88 -4.96
C CYS A 201 8.51 -11.81 -5.56
N ALA A 202 8.81 -11.34 -6.77
CA ALA A 202 7.97 -10.39 -7.51
C ALA A 202 6.72 -11.06 -8.10
N TYR A 203 6.86 -12.32 -8.53
CA TYR A 203 5.77 -13.11 -9.08
C TYR A 203 4.63 -13.27 -8.06
N VAL A 204 4.94 -13.62 -6.82
CA VAL A 204 3.95 -13.88 -5.75
C VAL A 204 3.49 -12.63 -5.01
N CYS A 205 4.08 -11.47 -5.26
CA CYS A 205 3.72 -10.25 -4.54
C CYS A 205 2.29 -9.82 -4.89
N PRO A 206 1.37 -9.76 -3.90
CA PRO A 206 -0.02 -9.41 -4.16
C PRO A 206 -0.24 -7.91 -4.44
N HIS A 207 0.77 -7.06 -4.23
CA HIS A 207 0.64 -5.60 -4.37
C HIS A 207 1.64 -5.01 -5.36
N ALA A 208 2.40 -5.84 -6.08
CA ALA A 208 3.47 -5.40 -6.96
C ALA A 208 4.51 -4.47 -6.30
N CYS A 209 4.71 -4.57 -4.98
CA CYS A 209 5.63 -3.73 -4.22
C CYS A 209 7.09 -4.19 -4.27
N ILE A 210 7.39 -5.35 -4.85
CA ILE A 210 8.75 -5.86 -5.06
C ILE A 210 8.90 -6.25 -6.52
N ARG A 211 9.88 -5.65 -7.22
CA ARG A 211 10.07 -5.81 -8.67
C ARG A 211 11.53 -6.06 -9.02
N PRO A 212 11.80 -6.89 -10.04
CA PRO A 212 13.12 -7.03 -10.61
C PRO A 212 13.35 -5.96 -11.67
N PHE A 213 14.54 -5.39 -11.68
CA PHE A 213 14.99 -4.43 -12.68
C PHE A 213 16.23 -4.97 -13.37
N LEU A 214 16.22 -4.93 -14.70
CA LEU A 214 17.40 -5.05 -15.53
C LEU A 214 17.84 -3.63 -15.88
N ILE A 215 19.10 -3.30 -15.60
CA ILE A 215 19.61 -1.93 -15.62
C ILE A 215 20.81 -1.90 -16.57
N ASP A 216 20.76 -1.03 -17.57
CA ASP A 216 21.88 -0.85 -18.49
C ASP A 216 22.93 0.14 -17.96
N LYS A 217 24.04 0.27 -18.69
CA LYS A 217 25.17 1.11 -18.29
C LYS A 217 24.81 2.60 -18.16
N GLU A 218 23.88 3.10 -18.96
CA GLU A 218 23.47 4.51 -18.92
C GLU A 218 22.50 4.74 -17.76
N GLU A 219 21.53 3.84 -17.56
CA GLU A 219 20.60 3.90 -16.43
C GLU A 219 21.32 3.75 -15.08
N MET A 220 22.39 2.96 -15.00
CA MET A 220 23.22 2.83 -13.80
C MET A 220 23.80 4.17 -13.31
N LYS A 221 24.01 5.15 -14.21
CA LYS A 221 24.51 6.49 -13.84
C LYS A 221 23.47 7.34 -13.10
N ASN A 222 22.19 6.99 -13.23
CA ASN A 222 21.10 7.68 -12.55
C ASN A 222 20.89 7.18 -11.12
N LEU A 223 21.54 6.07 -10.74
CA LEU A 223 21.42 5.49 -9.42
C LEU A 223 22.46 6.09 -8.46
N PRO A 224 22.14 6.21 -7.16
CA PRO A 224 23.12 6.59 -6.15
C PRO A 224 24.37 5.71 -6.21
N GLU A 225 25.53 6.32 -6.00
CA GLU A 225 26.80 5.60 -5.97
C GLU A 225 26.77 4.49 -4.90
N GLY A 226 27.30 3.32 -5.24
CA GLY A 226 27.30 2.16 -4.35
C GLY A 226 25.96 1.41 -4.27
N THR A 227 24.95 1.77 -5.07
CA THR A 227 23.70 1.00 -5.16
C THR A 227 24.01 -0.47 -5.48
N PRO A 228 23.67 -1.43 -4.60
CA PRO A 228 24.01 -2.83 -4.83
C PRO A 228 23.28 -3.42 -6.04
N THR A 229 24.01 -4.04 -6.95
CA THR A 229 23.48 -4.77 -8.10
C THR A 229 24.24 -6.08 -8.31
N LEU A 230 23.68 -6.96 -9.13
CA LEU A 230 24.34 -8.20 -9.56
C LEU A 230 24.48 -8.18 -11.08
N ASN A 231 25.47 -8.87 -11.63
CA ASN A 231 25.48 -9.14 -13.08
C ASN A 231 24.24 -9.97 -13.45
N ALA A 232 23.48 -9.51 -14.45
CA ALA A 232 22.26 -10.19 -14.85
C ALA A 232 22.55 -11.56 -15.49
N ILE A 233 21.77 -12.57 -15.12
CA ILE A 233 21.83 -13.92 -15.72
C ILE A 233 20.47 -14.30 -16.32
N PRO A 234 20.40 -15.10 -17.40
CA PRO A 234 21.49 -15.79 -18.10
C PRO A 234 22.17 -14.90 -19.16
N LYS A 235 23.00 -15.50 -20.02
CA LYS A 235 23.79 -14.84 -21.07
C LYS A 235 23.02 -13.88 -21.99
N SER A 236 21.70 -14.09 -22.15
CA SER A 236 20.83 -13.17 -22.89
C SER A 236 20.76 -11.76 -22.28
N PHE A 237 21.21 -11.59 -21.03
CA PHE A 237 21.28 -10.30 -20.33
C PHE A 237 22.73 -9.81 -20.14
N ASP A 238 23.70 -10.35 -20.89
CA ASP A 238 25.10 -9.91 -20.83
C ASP A 238 25.19 -8.38 -20.98
N GLY A 239 25.95 -7.75 -20.07
CA GLY A 239 26.11 -6.30 -20.03
C GLY A 239 25.05 -5.55 -19.22
N LEU A 240 24.00 -6.23 -18.73
CA LEU A 240 23.01 -5.65 -17.83
C LEU A 240 23.29 -5.99 -16.36
N GLN A 241 22.88 -5.09 -15.49
CA GLN A 241 22.82 -5.30 -14.05
C GLN A 241 21.41 -5.72 -13.63
N PHE A 242 21.30 -6.49 -12.55
CA PHE A 242 20.07 -6.99 -11.97
C PHE A 242 19.93 -6.48 -10.54
N ARG A 243 18.73 -6.03 -10.19
CA ARG A 243 18.37 -5.66 -8.82
C ARG A 243 16.93 -6.05 -8.52
N ILE A 244 16.70 -6.54 -7.31
CA ILE A 244 15.36 -6.57 -6.70
C ILE A 244 15.18 -5.28 -5.92
N GLN A 245 14.14 -4.50 -6.26
CA GLN A 245 13.81 -3.27 -5.55
C GLN A 245 12.42 -3.41 -4.90
N LEU A 246 12.33 -2.96 -3.65
CA LEU A 246 11.10 -2.89 -2.87
C LEU A 246 10.59 -1.44 -2.84
N SER A 247 9.27 -1.24 -2.91
CA SER A 247 8.55 -0.04 -2.45
C SER A 247 8.08 -0.28 -1.01
N PRO A 248 8.79 0.23 0.01
CA PRO A 248 8.46 -0.02 1.41
C PRO A 248 7.08 0.52 1.79
N LEU A 249 6.74 1.72 1.29
CA LEU A 249 5.49 2.38 1.63
C LEU A 249 4.25 1.73 0.98
N ASP A 250 4.43 0.89 -0.03
CA ASP A 250 3.33 0.12 -0.63
C ASP A 250 3.30 -1.34 -0.16
N CYS A 251 4.31 -1.77 0.61
CA CYS A 251 4.37 -3.11 1.15
C CYS A 251 3.34 -3.28 2.29
N THR A 252 2.72 -4.46 2.36
CA THR A 252 1.78 -4.83 3.43
C THR A 252 2.41 -5.76 4.48
N GLY A 253 3.69 -6.09 4.35
CA GLY A 253 4.41 -6.97 5.29
C GLY A 253 3.93 -8.43 5.29
N CYS A 254 3.30 -8.91 4.22
CA CYS A 254 2.71 -10.27 4.21
C CYS A 254 3.70 -11.43 4.29
N GLY A 255 4.97 -11.21 3.94
CA GLY A 255 6.01 -12.25 3.98
C GLY A 255 6.02 -13.26 2.82
N ASN A 256 5.03 -13.25 1.92
CA ASN A 256 4.94 -14.22 0.81
C ASN A 256 6.23 -14.31 -0.03
N CYS A 257 6.87 -13.16 -0.30
CA CYS A 257 8.10 -13.10 -1.08
C CYS A 257 9.31 -13.71 -0.36
N ILE A 258 9.36 -13.64 0.98
CA ILE A 258 10.38 -14.27 1.82
C ILE A 258 10.16 -15.78 1.85
N ASP A 259 8.91 -16.19 2.07
CA ASP A 259 8.53 -17.60 2.17
C ASP A 259 8.87 -18.37 0.89
N VAL A 260 8.46 -17.85 -0.27
CA VAL A 260 8.71 -18.50 -1.58
C VAL A 260 10.18 -18.47 -2.01
N CYS A 261 11.03 -17.64 -1.38
CA CYS A 261 12.41 -17.47 -1.81
C CYS A 261 13.15 -18.83 -1.82
N PRO A 262 13.58 -19.33 -3.00
CA PRO A 262 14.12 -20.69 -3.13
C PRO A 262 15.64 -20.77 -2.90
N ALA A 263 16.28 -19.65 -2.57
CA ALA A 263 17.71 -19.62 -2.28
C ALA A 263 18.01 -20.42 -1.00
N LYS A 264 19.14 -21.14 -0.99
CA LYS A 264 19.56 -21.98 0.15
C LYS A 264 19.65 -21.17 1.45
N THR A 265 20.32 -20.02 1.35
CA THR A 265 20.26 -18.95 2.35
C THR A 265 19.24 -17.94 1.84
N LYS A 266 18.30 -17.51 2.68
CA LYS A 266 17.23 -16.59 2.23
C LYS A 266 17.84 -15.28 1.70
N ALA A 267 17.38 -14.87 0.51
CA ALA A 267 17.77 -13.62 -0.13
C ALA A 267 16.85 -12.44 0.23
N LEU A 268 15.85 -12.70 1.08
CA LEU A 268 14.96 -11.72 1.64
C LEU A 268 14.76 -12.04 3.13
N GLU A 269 14.87 -11.04 3.97
CA GLU A 269 14.62 -11.13 5.42
C GLU A 269 13.71 -9.98 5.85
N PHE A 270 13.04 -10.10 7.00
CA PHE A 270 12.27 -8.98 7.53
C PHE A 270 13.20 -7.95 8.19
N ASP A 271 12.90 -6.67 7.97
CA ASP A 271 13.44 -5.54 8.71
C ASP A 271 12.29 -4.55 9.00
N THR A 272 12.49 -3.61 9.91
CA THR A 272 11.47 -2.59 10.21
C THR A 272 11.26 -1.65 9.03
N LEU A 273 10.04 -1.12 8.88
CA LEU A 273 9.77 -0.11 7.85
C LEU A 273 10.71 1.10 7.97
N ASP A 274 10.93 1.60 9.19
CA ASP A 274 11.80 2.74 9.47
C ASP A 274 13.24 2.51 8.95
N ASN A 275 13.80 1.31 9.13
CA ASN A 275 15.14 0.95 8.64
C ASN A 275 15.22 0.82 7.11
N GLN A 276 14.08 0.70 6.43
CA GLN A 276 13.99 0.49 4.99
C GLN A 276 13.54 1.75 4.24
N MET A 277 13.36 2.89 4.90
CA MET A 277 12.89 4.12 4.26
C MET A 277 13.81 4.63 3.14
N ASP A 278 15.11 4.36 3.21
CA ASP A 278 16.05 4.67 2.10
C ASP A 278 15.70 3.89 0.82
N GLN A 279 15.07 2.72 0.94
CA GLN A 279 14.59 1.96 -0.21
C GLN A 279 13.37 2.62 -0.88
N ASP A 280 12.60 3.46 -0.18
CA ASP A 280 11.52 4.23 -0.81
C ASP A 280 12.09 5.33 -1.71
N ASN A 281 13.12 6.03 -1.25
CA ASN A 281 13.85 7.00 -2.07
C ASN A 281 14.45 6.32 -3.31
N LEU A 282 15.09 5.16 -3.12
CA LEU A 282 15.66 4.40 -4.23
C LEU A 282 14.59 3.83 -5.17
N TRP A 283 13.44 3.40 -4.65
CA TRP A 283 12.28 3.01 -5.45
C TRP A 283 11.87 4.13 -6.39
N ASN A 284 11.69 5.36 -5.87
CA ASN A 284 11.26 6.52 -6.64
C ASN A 284 12.27 6.91 -7.74
N ILE A 285 13.58 6.67 -7.51
CA ILE A 285 14.61 6.85 -8.53
C ILE A 285 14.51 5.75 -9.58
N ILE A 286 14.53 4.47 -9.17
CA ILE A 286 14.56 3.33 -10.09
C ILE A 286 13.30 3.26 -10.95
N SER A 287 12.12 3.43 -10.36
CA SER A 287 10.84 3.34 -11.09
C SER A 287 10.69 4.41 -12.18
N LYS A 288 11.37 5.55 -12.04
CA LYS A 288 11.33 6.66 -13.01
C LYS A 288 12.50 6.67 -13.99
N SER A 289 13.65 6.11 -13.61
CA SER A 289 14.88 6.19 -14.39
C SER A 289 15.28 4.89 -15.08
N VAL A 290 14.69 3.75 -14.70
CA VAL A 290 14.97 2.44 -15.28
C VAL A 290 13.77 1.97 -16.09
N THR A 291 14.02 1.70 -17.37
CA THR A 291 13.02 1.17 -18.29
C THR A 291 12.80 -0.32 -18.10
N TYR A 292 11.55 -0.78 -18.24
CA TYR A 292 11.24 -2.20 -18.28
C TYR A 292 11.78 -2.83 -19.56
N LYS A 293 12.58 -3.89 -19.41
CA LYS A 293 13.28 -4.59 -20.51
C LYS A 293 12.58 -5.90 -20.87
N ASP A 294 11.31 -5.78 -21.15
CA ASP A 294 10.36 -6.87 -21.27
C ASP A 294 10.29 -7.50 -22.67
N THR A 295 11.11 -7.00 -23.61
CA THR A 295 11.26 -7.50 -24.99
C THR A 295 12.56 -8.26 -25.25
N ILE A 296 13.50 -8.28 -24.30
CA ILE A 296 14.78 -9.01 -24.46
C ILE A 296 14.54 -10.53 -24.54
N VAL A 297 13.55 -11.00 -23.78
CA VAL A 297 13.13 -12.41 -23.74
C VAL A 297 11.61 -12.49 -23.79
N PRO A 298 11.01 -13.56 -24.35
CA PRO A 298 9.56 -13.70 -24.38
C PRO A 298 9.01 -13.83 -22.94
N LYS A 299 8.06 -12.96 -22.59
CA LYS A 299 7.49 -12.82 -21.24
C LYS A 299 6.79 -14.10 -20.79
N GLU A 300 6.10 -14.75 -21.71
CA GLU A 300 5.30 -15.96 -21.54
C GLU A 300 6.13 -17.24 -21.39
N GLN A 301 7.44 -17.19 -21.70
CA GLN A 301 8.27 -18.38 -21.72
C GLN A 301 8.41 -19.03 -20.34
N ASN A 302 8.51 -18.22 -19.28
CA ASN A 302 8.64 -18.71 -17.91
C ASN A 302 8.36 -17.59 -16.88
N VAL A 303 8.25 -17.99 -15.61
CA VAL A 303 8.02 -17.09 -14.47
C VAL A 303 9.05 -15.95 -14.42
N LYS A 304 10.34 -16.25 -14.58
CA LYS A 304 11.39 -15.24 -14.49
C LYS A 304 11.20 -14.12 -15.52
N ASN A 305 10.97 -14.48 -16.78
CA ASN A 305 10.81 -13.54 -17.88
C ASN A 305 9.57 -12.66 -17.69
N SER A 306 8.44 -13.25 -17.28
CA SER A 306 7.18 -12.50 -17.06
C SER A 306 7.35 -11.33 -16.09
N GLN A 307 8.28 -11.43 -15.14
CA GLN A 307 8.47 -10.41 -14.11
C GLN A 307 9.35 -9.24 -14.53
N PHE A 308 10.00 -9.30 -15.70
CA PHE A 308 10.66 -8.13 -16.29
C PHE A 308 9.69 -7.21 -17.04
N ALA A 309 8.43 -7.63 -17.22
CA ALA A 309 7.36 -6.78 -17.70
C ALA A 309 6.77 -5.93 -16.57
N GLN A 310 6.43 -4.68 -16.90
CA GLN A 310 5.76 -3.77 -15.98
C GLN A 310 4.45 -4.39 -15.49
N PRO A 311 4.24 -4.50 -14.16
CA PRO A 311 2.92 -4.78 -13.62
C PRO A 311 1.98 -3.61 -13.92
N LEU A 312 0.83 -3.86 -14.56
CA LEU A 312 -0.21 -2.84 -14.79
C LEU A 312 -1.39 -2.97 -13.83
N PHE A 313 -1.15 -3.65 -12.70
CA PHE A 313 -2.02 -3.73 -11.54
C PHE A 313 -1.13 -3.67 -10.28
N GLU A 314 -1.19 -2.56 -9.56
CA GLU A 314 -0.26 -2.26 -8.46
C GLU A 314 -0.94 -1.57 -7.27
N PHE A 315 -0.45 -1.88 -6.07
CA PHE A 315 -0.78 -1.17 -4.82
C PHE A 315 -2.29 -1.16 -4.46
N SER A 316 -3.03 -2.18 -4.87
CA SER A 316 -4.47 -2.30 -4.60
C SER A 316 -4.84 -2.31 -3.12
N GLY A 317 -6.11 -2.01 -2.83
CA GLY A 317 -6.69 -2.09 -1.48
C GLY A 317 -6.88 -3.53 -0.94
N ALA A 318 -6.38 -4.56 -1.62
CA ALA A 318 -6.54 -5.95 -1.21
C ALA A 318 -5.83 -6.25 0.12
N CYS A 319 -6.31 -7.28 0.83
CA CYS A 319 -5.72 -7.75 2.09
C CYS A 319 -4.23 -8.08 1.97
N SER A 320 -3.51 -7.97 3.09
CA SER A 320 -2.13 -8.46 3.18
C SER A 320 -2.08 -9.95 2.86
N GLY A 321 -1.32 -10.34 1.83
CA GLY A 321 -1.23 -11.73 1.40
C GLY A 321 -2.42 -12.24 0.58
N CYS A 322 -3.19 -11.34 -0.06
CA CYS A 322 -4.33 -11.72 -0.90
C CYS A 322 -3.96 -12.77 -1.96
N GLY A 323 -4.80 -13.80 -2.11
CA GLY A 323 -4.59 -14.87 -3.08
C GLY A 323 -5.05 -14.55 -4.50
N GLU A 324 -5.79 -13.46 -4.73
CA GLU A 324 -6.36 -13.13 -6.05
C GLU A 324 -5.42 -12.27 -6.90
N THR A 325 -4.84 -11.23 -6.31
CA THR A 325 -4.13 -10.18 -7.04
C THR A 325 -2.81 -10.61 -7.71
N PRO A 326 -2.03 -11.62 -7.23
CA PRO A 326 -0.88 -12.11 -8.00
C PRO A 326 -1.27 -12.62 -9.39
N TYR A 327 -2.47 -13.20 -9.53
CA TYR A 327 -2.98 -13.66 -10.83
C TYR A 327 -3.33 -12.51 -11.74
N ILE A 328 -4.07 -11.51 -11.25
CA ILE A 328 -4.41 -10.30 -12.03
C ILE A 328 -3.14 -9.59 -12.48
N LYS A 329 -2.20 -9.37 -11.54
CA LYS A 329 -0.89 -8.77 -11.83
C LYS A 329 -0.19 -9.49 -12.98
N LEU A 330 -0.10 -10.83 -12.92
CA LEU A 330 0.55 -11.61 -13.97
C LEU A 330 -0.17 -11.46 -15.32
N VAL A 331 -1.50 -11.52 -15.36
CA VAL A 331 -2.26 -11.33 -16.60
C VAL A 331 -1.96 -9.97 -17.22
N THR A 332 -1.89 -8.91 -16.40
CA THR A 332 -1.54 -7.57 -16.89
C THR A 332 -0.11 -7.47 -17.41
N GLN A 333 0.84 -8.22 -16.85
CA GLN A 333 2.23 -8.26 -17.33
C GLN A 333 2.33 -8.91 -18.73
N LEU A 334 1.43 -9.84 -19.05
CA LEU A 334 1.41 -10.56 -20.32
C LEU A 334 0.60 -9.85 -21.41
N TYR A 335 -0.54 -9.24 -21.05
CA TYR A 335 -1.53 -8.74 -22.02
C TYR A 335 -2.11 -7.35 -21.69
N GLY A 336 -1.60 -6.70 -20.64
CA GLY A 336 -2.19 -5.48 -20.08
C GLY A 336 -2.17 -4.28 -21.02
N ASP A 337 -1.27 -4.25 -22.00
CA ASP A 337 -1.15 -3.21 -23.02
C ASP A 337 -2.36 -3.13 -23.96
N ARG A 338 -3.21 -4.18 -23.99
CA ARG A 338 -4.31 -4.28 -24.97
C ARG A 338 -5.54 -5.04 -24.46
N MET A 339 -5.69 -5.19 -23.15
CA MET A 339 -6.81 -5.93 -22.56
C MET A 339 -7.94 -5.00 -22.10
N MET A 340 -9.15 -5.54 -22.12
CA MET A 340 -10.31 -4.98 -21.44
C MET A 340 -10.71 -5.92 -20.29
N VAL A 341 -11.13 -5.36 -19.17
CA VAL A 341 -11.56 -6.11 -17.98
C VAL A 341 -13.02 -5.79 -17.70
N ALA A 342 -13.89 -6.78 -17.95
CA ALA A 342 -15.22 -6.83 -17.36
C ALA A 342 -15.12 -7.54 -16.01
N ASN A 343 -15.28 -6.79 -14.92
CA ASN A 343 -15.11 -7.30 -13.57
C ASN A 343 -16.46 -7.44 -12.85
N ALA A 344 -16.77 -8.63 -12.35
CA ALA A 344 -17.97 -8.85 -11.54
C ALA A 344 -17.85 -8.13 -10.19
N THR A 345 -18.98 -7.79 -9.58
CA THR A 345 -18.97 -7.24 -8.22
C THR A 345 -18.46 -8.28 -7.21
N GLY A 346 -17.51 -7.89 -6.36
CA GLY A 346 -16.90 -8.79 -5.37
C GLY A 346 -15.57 -8.23 -4.88
N CYS A 347 -14.75 -9.06 -4.20
CA CYS A 347 -13.43 -8.62 -3.75
C CYS A 347 -12.63 -7.95 -4.87
N SER A 348 -12.65 -8.52 -6.07
CA SER A 348 -11.95 -8.00 -7.25
C SER A 348 -12.43 -6.63 -7.73
N SER A 349 -13.72 -6.29 -7.59
CA SER A 349 -14.16 -4.94 -7.87
C SER A 349 -13.86 -3.97 -6.74
N ILE A 350 -13.88 -4.45 -5.48
CA ILE A 350 -13.55 -3.62 -4.31
C ILE A 350 -12.07 -3.21 -4.34
N TYR A 351 -11.14 -4.16 -4.41
CA TYR A 351 -9.73 -3.78 -4.46
C TYR A 351 -9.33 -3.22 -5.83
N GLY A 352 -10.12 -3.47 -6.88
CA GLY A 352 -9.83 -3.11 -8.27
C GLY A 352 -10.39 -1.75 -8.72
N GLY A 353 -11.37 -1.19 -7.99
CA GLY A 353 -12.06 0.04 -8.38
C GLY A 353 -12.84 0.73 -7.26
N SER A 354 -12.34 0.72 -6.02
CA SER A 354 -12.92 1.55 -4.95
C SER A 354 -12.37 2.97 -5.04
N ALA A 355 -13.21 3.91 -5.48
CA ALA A 355 -12.84 5.32 -5.54
C ALA A 355 -12.32 5.82 -4.16
N PRO A 356 -11.25 6.62 -4.14
CA PRO A 356 -10.58 7.25 -5.28
C PRO A 356 -9.40 6.42 -5.84
N SER A 357 -9.21 5.19 -5.38
CA SER A 357 -8.00 4.38 -5.55
C SER A 357 -8.15 3.37 -6.70
N THR A 358 -7.44 3.60 -7.80
CA THR A 358 -7.46 2.77 -9.02
C THR A 358 -6.10 2.06 -9.21
N PRO A 359 -6.00 0.75 -8.96
CA PRO A 359 -4.73 0.02 -9.05
C PRO A 359 -4.31 -0.36 -10.47
N TYR A 360 -5.25 -0.38 -11.42
CA TYR A 360 -4.92 -0.56 -12.82
C TYR A 360 -4.19 0.68 -13.31
N THR A 361 -3.01 0.50 -13.91
CA THR A 361 -2.15 1.60 -14.38
C THR A 361 -1.79 1.44 -15.86
N VAL A 362 -1.00 2.35 -16.40
CA VAL A 362 -0.56 2.38 -17.80
C VAL A 362 0.95 2.15 -17.93
N ASN A 363 1.36 1.63 -19.08
CA ASN A 363 2.76 1.51 -19.45
C ASN A 363 3.34 2.87 -19.90
N ALA A 364 4.63 2.90 -20.25
CA ALA A 364 5.31 4.11 -20.71
C ALA A 364 4.72 4.75 -22.00
N LYS A 365 3.87 4.03 -22.74
CA LYS A 365 3.15 4.54 -23.92
C LYS A 365 1.75 5.06 -23.58
N GLY A 366 1.33 4.98 -22.32
CA GLY A 366 -0.02 5.32 -21.90
C GLY A 366 -1.05 4.21 -22.18
N GLU A 367 -0.62 3.00 -22.52
CA GLU A 367 -1.49 1.85 -22.78
C GLU A 367 -1.65 1.02 -21.49
N GLY A 368 -2.86 0.57 -21.19
CA GLY A 368 -3.13 -0.26 -20.03
C GLY A 368 -4.53 -0.87 -20.04
N PRO A 369 -4.86 -1.70 -19.04
CA PRO A 369 -6.16 -2.36 -18.98
C PRO A 369 -7.31 -1.34 -18.89
N ALA A 370 -8.24 -1.40 -19.84
CA ALA A 370 -9.52 -0.69 -19.70
C ALA A 370 -10.44 -1.49 -18.78
N TRP A 371 -10.70 -1.00 -17.57
CA TRP A 371 -11.44 -1.71 -16.54
C TRP A 371 -12.84 -1.14 -16.35
N ALA A 372 -13.83 -2.02 -16.19
CA ALA A 372 -15.18 -1.63 -15.78
C ALA A 372 -15.87 -2.73 -14.97
N ASN A 373 -16.68 -2.32 -14.02
CA ASN A 373 -17.61 -3.16 -13.26
C ASN A 373 -19.03 -2.73 -13.61
N SER A 374 -19.83 -3.64 -14.19
CA SER A 374 -21.26 -3.45 -14.40
C SER A 374 -21.99 -3.80 -13.11
N LEU A 375 -22.56 -5.01 -13.02
CA LEU A 375 -23.25 -5.50 -11.84
C LEU A 375 -22.62 -6.83 -11.36
N PHE A 376 -23.26 -7.42 -10.35
CA PHE A 376 -22.81 -8.68 -9.80
C PHE A 376 -23.20 -9.85 -10.71
N GLU A 377 -24.40 -9.76 -11.28
CA GLU A 377 -25.10 -10.83 -11.97
C GLU A 377 -24.88 -10.87 -13.50
N ASP A 378 -24.31 -9.82 -14.09
CA ASP A 378 -24.26 -9.63 -15.56
C ASP A 378 -22.84 -9.60 -16.15
N ASN A 379 -21.82 -9.97 -15.38
CA ASN A 379 -20.43 -9.74 -15.78
C ASN A 379 -20.03 -10.45 -17.08
N ALA A 380 -20.56 -11.65 -17.31
CA ALA A 380 -20.23 -12.42 -18.52
C ALA A 380 -20.87 -11.79 -19.76
N GLU A 381 -22.12 -11.35 -19.64
CA GLU A 381 -22.89 -10.66 -20.65
C GLU A 381 -22.28 -9.28 -20.96
N TYR A 382 -21.81 -8.58 -19.93
CA TYR A 382 -21.11 -7.31 -20.06
C TYR A 382 -19.80 -7.46 -20.85
N GLY A 383 -18.98 -8.46 -20.48
CA GLY A 383 -17.77 -8.81 -21.23
C GLY A 383 -18.06 -9.28 -22.67
N PHE A 384 -19.15 -10.02 -22.88
CA PHE A 384 -19.59 -10.42 -24.22
C PHE A 384 -20.00 -9.21 -25.07
N GLY A 385 -20.66 -8.22 -24.47
CA GLY A 385 -20.95 -6.93 -25.09
C GLY A 385 -19.70 -6.19 -25.53
N MET A 386 -18.68 -6.09 -24.66
CA MET A 386 -17.37 -5.51 -25.00
C MET A 386 -16.73 -6.23 -26.19
N ALA A 387 -16.67 -7.57 -26.15
CA ALA A 387 -16.08 -8.38 -27.22
C ALA A 387 -16.80 -8.18 -28.56
N THR A 388 -18.14 -8.13 -28.53
CA THR A 388 -18.97 -7.85 -29.71
C THR A 388 -18.68 -6.46 -30.28
N GLY A 389 -18.60 -5.45 -29.42
CA GLY A 389 -18.27 -4.08 -29.81
C GLY A 389 -16.90 -3.98 -30.48
N VAL A 390 -15.87 -4.57 -29.87
CA VAL A 390 -14.51 -4.60 -30.44
C VAL A 390 -14.49 -5.33 -31.78
N SER A 391 -15.18 -6.47 -31.90
CA SER A 391 -15.27 -7.21 -33.17
C SER A 391 -15.88 -6.34 -34.28
N LYS A 392 -16.98 -5.63 -34.00
CA LYS A 392 -17.60 -4.73 -34.99
C LYS A 392 -16.70 -3.57 -35.40
N LEU A 393 -16.01 -2.95 -34.45
CA LEU A 393 -15.05 -1.88 -34.75
C LEU A 393 -13.90 -2.39 -35.64
N ARG A 394 -13.37 -3.59 -35.35
CA ARG A 394 -12.32 -4.20 -36.17
C ARG A 394 -12.79 -4.57 -37.57
N ASN A 395 -14.00 -5.11 -37.71
CA ASN A 395 -14.59 -5.39 -39.02
C ASN A 395 -14.73 -4.12 -39.85
N ARG A 396 -15.22 -3.03 -39.24
CA ARG A 396 -15.33 -1.73 -39.91
C ARG A 396 -13.97 -1.20 -40.39
N ILE A 397 -12.90 -1.39 -39.61
CA ILE A 397 -11.54 -1.02 -40.02
C ILE A 397 -11.11 -1.87 -41.22
N ALA A 398 -11.32 -3.19 -41.18
CA ALA A 398 -10.98 -4.09 -42.28
C ALA A 398 -11.73 -3.74 -43.57
N GLU A 399 -13.03 -3.47 -43.49
CA GLU A 399 -13.85 -3.04 -44.62
C GLU A 399 -13.33 -1.74 -45.26
N ARG A 400 -12.95 -0.75 -44.44
CA ARG A 400 -12.35 0.50 -44.92
C ARG A 400 -10.99 0.28 -45.57
N MET A 401 -10.15 -0.58 -45.00
CA MET A 401 -8.88 -0.94 -45.60
C MET A 401 -9.06 -1.64 -46.95
N ASP A 402 -10.05 -2.53 -47.07
CA ASP A 402 -10.39 -3.20 -48.33
C ASP A 402 -10.86 -2.21 -49.40
N GLN A 403 -11.66 -1.20 -49.02
CA GLN A 403 -12.10 -0.12 -49.93
C GLN A 403 -10.89 0.68 -50.44
N ILE A 404 -9.99 1.07 -49.54
CA ILE A 404 -8.75 1.78 -49.89
C ILE A 404 -7.87 0.94 -50.83
N ILE A 405 -7.68 -0.36 -50.55
CA ILE A 405 -6.90 -1.27 -51.40
C ILE A 405 -7.52 -1.38 -52.80
N LYS A 406 -8.85 -1.30 -52.91
CA LYS A 406 -9.60 -1.30 -54.17
C LYS A 406 -9.60 0.05 -54.90
N GLY A 407 -8.93 1.07 -54.35
CA GLY A 407 -8.81 2.40 -54.95
C GLY A 407 -9.91 3.40 -54.57
N ASP A 408 -10.77 3.05 -53.61
CA ASP A 408 -11.74 3.99 -53.03
C ASP A 408 -11.13 4.69 -51.81
N PHE A 409 -10.47 5.82 -52.06
CA PHE A 409 -9.81 6.64 -51.04
C PHE A 409 -10.74 7.63 -50.34
N ASN A 410 -12.03 7.68 -50.71
CA ASN A 410 -13.03 8.55 -50.09
C ASN A 410 -13.78 7.88 -48.92
N ALA A 411 -13.42 6.63 -48.59
CA ALA A 411 -14.12 5.74 -47.67
C ALA A 411 -14.03 6.10 -46.18
#